data_AF-A0A257N1P8-F1
#
_entry.id   AF-A0A257N1P8-F1
#
_cell.length_a   1.000
_cell.length_b   1.000
_cell.length_c   1.000
_cell.angle_alpha   90.00
_cell.angle_beta   90.00
_cell.angle_gamma   90.00
#
_symmetry.space_group_name_H-M   'P 1'
#
loop_
_entity.id
_entity.type
_entity.pdbx_description
1 polymer ?
#
loop_
_entity_poly.entity_id
_entity_poly.type
_entity_poly.pdbx_seq_one_letter_code
_entity_poly.pdbx_strand_id
1 'polypeptide(L)'
;MYIEQHVHDTVSRYIIGKDDAYISIAGTIGRVSMVPSDFDGANLTENAAKICEIAPAFNPQFLMYFLKSYAGQGQIAAKAGGTSQPKLALYRIEEIEVPRIDRFVQNKIVEIASKYDYLIENNRRRIQLLEESARLLYQEWFVHLRFPGYEHIKIADGVPDGWSKNKLGQILTFNYGKALKADNRISGLYPVYGSSGIVGNHEKITALANHQRRAFTDSA
;
A
#
# COMPACT_ATOMS: atom_id res chain seq x y z
N MET A 1 -7.12 42.38 -8.55
CA MET A 1 -6.41 41.99 -9.78
C MET A 1 -7.39 41.16 -10.59
N TYR A 2 -7.95 41.71 -11.67
CA TYR A 2 -8.93 41.02 -12.50
C TYR A 2 -8.18 40.13 -13.49
N ILE A 3 -8.41 38.81 -13.41
CA ILE A 3 -7.91 37.85 -14.40
C ILE A 3 -8.88 37.91 -15.58
N GLU A 4 -8.36 38.05 -16.80
CA GLU A 4 -9.19 38.07 -18.01
C GLU A 4 -9.99 36.76 -18.16
N GLN A 5 -11.24 36.86 -18.60
CA GLN A 5 -12.20 35.75 -18.72
C GLN A 5 -11.62 34.53 -19.47
N HIS A 6 -10.80 34.78 -20.51
CA HIS A 6 -10.18 33.72 -21.31
C HIS A 6 -9.10 32.93 -20.54
N VAL A 7 -8.38 33.59 -19.62
CA VAL A 7 -7.40 32.95 -18.74
C VAL A 7 -8.13 32.14 -17.67
N HIS A 8 -9.23 32.69 -17.13
CA HIS A 8 -10.09 31.97 -16.19
C HIS A 8 -10.70 30.70 -16.81
N ASP A 9 -11.17 30.75 -18.06
CA ASP A 9 -11.76 29.60 -18.76
C ASP A 9 -10.72 28.53 -19.12
N THR A 10 -9.48 28.93 -19.39
CA THR A 10 -8.38 28.00 -19.64
C THR A 10 -7.93 27.34 -18.35
N VAL A 11 -7.77 28.11 -17.27
CA VAL A 11 -7.34 27.62 -15.96
C VAL A 11 -8.41 26.73 -15.31
N SER A 12 -9.69 27.04 -15.46
CA SER A 12 -10.78 26.25 -14.87
C SER A 12 -10.84 24.79 -15.35
N ARG A 13 -10.42 24.52 -16.60
CA ARG A 13 -10.30 23.16 -17.15
C ARG A 13 -9.26 22.30 -16.42
N TYR A 14 -8.28 22.94 -15.81
CA TYR A 14 -7.24 22.26 -15.05
C TYR A 14 -7.51 22.25 -13.55
N ILE A 15 -8.57 22.92 -13.06
CA ILE A 15 -8.96 22.85 -11.66
C ILE A 15 -9.86 21.61 -11.46
N ILE A 16 -9.47 20.78 -10.48
CA ILE A 16 -10.23 19.61 -10.04
C ILE A 16 -10.66 19.76 -8.59
N GLY A 17 -11.91 19.40 -8.30
CA GLY A 17 -12.48 19.41 -6.97
C GLY A 17 -12.79 18.02 -6.46
N LYS A 18 -13.15 17.89 -5.19
CA LYS A 18 -13.48 16.62 -4.51
C LYS A 18 -14.59 15.80 -5.18
N ASP A 19 -15.44 16.47 -5.96
CA ASP A 19 -16.56 15.87 -6.69
C ASP A 19 -16.17 15.43 -8.12
N ASP A 20 -14.95 15.73 -8.55
CA ASP A 20 -14.42 15.34 -9.84
C ASP A 20 -13.70 13.99 -9.76
N ALA A 21 -13.76 13.24 -10.86
CA ALA A 21 -12.93 12.07 -11.08
C ALA A 21 -11.78 12.42 -12.03
N TYR A 22 -10.68 11.69 -11.93
CA TYR A 22 -9.55 11.83 -12.84
C TYR A 22 -9.01 10.45 -13.27
N ILE A 23 -8.36 10.42 -14.42
CA ILE A 23 -7.61 9.27 -14.94
C ILE A 23 -6.18 9.68 -15.27
N SER A 24 -5.22 8.85 -14.89
CA SER A 24 -3.82 9.02 -15.28
C SER A 24 -3.60 8.58 -16.73
N ILE A 25 -2.96 9.44 -17.50
CA ILE A 25 -2.70 9.23 -18.94
C ILE A 25 -1.21 9.08 -19.27
N ALA A 26 -0.32 9.32 -18.31
CA ALA A 26 1.11 9.07 -18.43
C ALA A 26 1.69 8.53 -17.11
N GLY A 27 2.83 7.84 -17.15
CA GLY A 27 3.39 7.14 -16.00
C GLY A 27 2.63 5.85 -15.70
N THR A 28 2.01 5.75 -14.51
CA THR A 28 1.10 4.62 -14.20
C THR A 28 -0.26 4.86 -14.84
N ILE A 29 -0.38 4.57 -16.13
CA ILE A 29 -1.58 4.80 -16.94
C ILE A 29 -2.78 4.02 -16.40
N GLY A 30 -3.96 4.64 -16.47
CA GLY A 30 -5.23 3.98 -16.23
C GLY A 30 -5.66 3.94 -14.77
N ARG A 31 -4.87 4.50 -13.84
CA ARG A 31 -5.36 4.75 -12.48
C ARG A 31 -6.47 5.79 -12.53
N VAL A 32 -7.62 5.42 -11.98
CA VAL A 32 -8.80 6.27 -11.83
C VAL A 32 -9.13 6.43 -10.35
N SER A 33 -9.51 7.63 -9.94
CA SER A 33 -10.02 7.91 -8.59
C SER A 33 -10.87 9.18 -8.57
N MET A 34 -11.67 9.33 -7.52
CA MET A 34 -12.17 10.64 -7.10
C MET A 34 -11.01 11.45 -6.50
N VAL A 35 -11.10 12.77 -6.62
CA VAL A 35 -10.14 13.69 -5.98
C VAL A 35 -10.38 13.67 -4.46
N PRO A 36 -9.35 13.47 -3.63
CA PRO A 36 -9.49 13.57 -2.17
C PRO A 36 -9.87 14.99 -1.75
N SER A 37 -10.60 15.12 -0.63
CA SER A 37 -11.03 16.41 -0.08
C SER A 37 -9.88 17.39 0.19
N ASP A 38 -8.71 16.86 0.52
CA ASP A 38 -7.53 17.68 0.84
C ASP A 38 -6.91 18.34 -0.40
N PHE A 39 -7.35 17.93 -1.60
CA PHE A 39 -6.94 18.46 -2.90
C PHE A 39 -8.09 19.16 -3.64
N ASP A 40 -9.12 19.61 -2.93
CA ASP A 40 -10.22 20.37 -3.51
C ASP A 40 -9.70 21.71 -4.08
N GLY A 41 -9.94 21.95 -5.37
CA GLY A 41 -9.42 23.12 -6.09
C GLY A 41 -7.98 22.98 -6.59
N ALA A 42 -7.40 21.77 -6.57
CA ALA A 42 -6.05 21.52 -7.06
C ALA A 42 -5.94 21.64 -8.59
N ASN A 43 -4.74 21.93 -9.08
CA ASN A 43 -4.43 21.93 -10.51
C ASN A 43 -4.04 20.52 -10.99
N LEU A 44 -4.64 20.10 -12.09
CA LEU A 44 -4.35 18.87 -12.79
C LEU A 44 -3.15 19.05 -13.72
N THR A 45 -2.20 18.12 -13.66
CA THR A 45 -1.03 18.12 -14.54
C THR A 45 -1.33 17.48 -15.89
N GLU A 46 -0.45 17.65 -16.88
CA GLU A 46 -0.54 17.04 -18.22
C GLU A 46 -0.52 15.50 -18.25
N ASN A 47 -0.23 14.87 -17.11
CA ASN A 47 -0.15 13.42 -16.94
C ASN A 47 -1.47 12.81 -16.48
N ALA A 48 -2.50 13.62 -16.28
CA ALA A 48 -3.84 13.17 -15.93
C ALA A 48 -4.90 13.95 -16.73
N ALA A 49 -6.06 13.32 -16.88
CA ALA A 49 -7.24 13.90 -17.50
C ALA A 49 -8.39 13.92 -16.50
N LYS A 50 -9.13 15.03 -16.47
CA LYS A 50 -10.36 15.19 -15.69
C LYS A 50 -11.48 14.43 -16.40
N ILE A 51 -12.30 13.70 -15.64
CA ILE A 51 -13.53 13.09 -16.12
C ILE A 51 -14.68 14.00 -15.67
N CYS A 52 -15.13 14.86 -16.58
CA CYS A 52 -16.19 15.84 -16.34
C CYS A 52 -17.32 15.72 -17.36
N GLU A 53 -18.37 16.55 -17.21
CA GLU A 53 -19.52 16.60 -18.13
C GLU A 53 -20.23 15.24 -18.31
N ILE A 54 -20.26 14.45 -17.25
CA ILE A 54 -20.83 13.10 -17.25
C ILE A 54 -22.33 13.21 -17.51
N ALA A 55 -22.81 12.48 -18.53
CA ALA A 55 -24.22 12.50 -18.91
C ALA A 55 -25.13 12.15 -17.72
N PRO A 56 -26.31 12.82 -17.57
CA PRO A 56 -27.21 12.61 -16.42
C PRO A 56 -27.70 11.17 -16.23
N ALA A 57 -27.56 10.31 -17.24
CA ALA A 57 -27.87 8.88 -17.12
C ALA A 57 -26.83 8.09 -16.29
N PHE A 58 -25.64 8.65 -16.04
CA PHE A 58 -24.54 7.96 -15.37
C PHE A 58 -24.19 8.60 -14.02
N ASN A 59 -24.09 7.75 -12.99
CA ASN A 59 -23.54 8.13 -11.70
C ASN A 59 -22.01 8.22 -11.84
N PRO A 60 -21.38 9.37 -11.51
CA PRO A 60 -19.92 9.53 -11.57
C PRO A 60 -19.14 8.48 -10.78
N GLN A 61 -19.62 8.14 -9.58
CA GLN A 61 -18.99 7.12 -8.73
C GLN A 61 -19.17 5.71 -9.32
N PHE A 62 -20.27 5.44 -10.02
CA PHE A 62 -20.44 4.16 -10.73
C PHE A 62 -19.44 4.05 -11.88
N LEU A 63 -19.32 5.10 -12.70
CA LEU A 63 -18.35 5.17 -13.78
C LEU A 63 -16.93 4.95 -13.25
N MET A 64 -16.60 5.59 -12.14
CA MET A 64 -15.35 5.40 -11.40
C MET A 64 -15.15 3.91 -11.06
N TYR A 65 -16.09 3.28 -10.33
CA TYR A 65 -15.99 1.86 -9.98
C TYR A 65 -15.85 0.94 -11.20
N PHE A 66 -16.58 1.23 -12.28
CA PHE A 66 -16.47 0.47 -13.53
C PHE A 66 -15.07 0.59 -14.13
N LEU A 67 -14.51 1.80 -14.22
CA LEU A 67 -13.16 2.01 -14.75
C LEU A 67 -12.08 1.37 -13.88
N LYS A 68 -12.27 1.25 -12.55
CA LYS A 68 -11.40 0.49 -11.65
C LYS A 68 -11.57 -1.03 -11.74
N SER A 69 -12.69 -1.51 -12.27
CA SER A 69 -12.98 -2.93 -12.38
C SER A 69 -12.03 -3.63 -13.36
N TYR A 70 -11.96 -4.96 -13.28
CA TYR A 70 -11.20 -5.77 -14.23
C TYR A 70 -11.60 -5.49 -15.69
N ALA A 71 -12.90 -5.32 -15.96
CA ALA A 71 -13.39 -5.03 -17.31
C ALA A 71 -12.92 -3.65 -17.81
N GLY A 72 -13.06 -2.61 -16.98
CA GLY A 72 -12.60 -1.27 -17.32
C GLY A 72 -11.10 -1.19 -17.52
N GLN A 73 -10.32 -1.75 -16.58
CA GLN A 73 -8.86 -1.82 -16.67
C GLN A 73 -8.38 -2.64 -17.86
N GLY A 74 -9.07 -3.73 -18.20
CA GLY A 74 -8.77 -4.52 -19.40
C GLY A 74 -8.91 -3.72 -20.68
N GLN A 75 -9.97 -2.92 -20.81
CA GLN A 75 -10.16 -2.03 -21.95
C GLN A 75 -9.10 -0.92 -21.99
N ILE A 76 -8.77 -0.32 -20.84
CA ILE A 76 -7.73 0.72 -20.75
C ILE A 76 -6.37 0.14 -21.16
N ALA A 77 -6.00 -1.03 -20.63
CA ALA A 77 -4.73 -1.68 -20.93
C ALA A 77 -4.58 -2.03 -22.42
N ALA A 78 -5.64 -2.56 -23.03
CA ALA A 78 -5.66 -2.85 -24.47
C ALA A 78 -5.42 -1.59 -25.32
N LYS A 79 -5.90 -0.43 -24.86
CA LYS A 79 -5.79 0.85 -25.56
C LYS A 79 -4.53 1.65 -25.21
N ALA A 80 -3.86 1.32 -24.09
CA ALA A 80 -2.62 1.96 -23.66
C ALA A 80 -1.38 1.52 -24.46
N GLY A 81 -1.48 0.46 -25.28
CA GLY A 81 -0.36 -0.07 -26.08
C GLY A 81 0.19 0.92 -27.12
N GLY A 82 1.49 1.21 -27.03
CA GLY A 82 2.28 2.07 -27.92
C GLY A 82 3.73 2.18 -27.43
N THR A 83 4.71 2.24 -28.33
CA THR A 83 6.14 2.14 -28.01
C THR A 83 6.73 3.41 -27.38
N SER A 84 7.68 3.18 -26.47
CA SER A 84 8.71 4.08 -25.90
C SER A 84 8.29 5.20 -24.93
N GLN A 85 7.08 5.74 -24.98
CA GLN A 85 6.46 6.44 -23.84
C GLN A 85 4.94 6.31 -23.95
N PRO A 86 4.31 5.38 -23.21
CA PRO A 86 2.88 5.20 -23.33
C PRO A 86 2.19 6.44 -22.74
N LYS A 87 1.58 7.23 -23.61
CA LYS A 87 0.61 8.27 -23.24
C LYS A 87 -0.74 7.81 -23.76
N LEU A 88 -1.71 7.64 -22.87
CA LEU A 88 -3.06 7.28 -23.25
C LEU A 88 -3.72 8.51 -23.86
N ALA A 89 -3.79 8.54 -25.18
CA ALA A 89 -4.44 9.63 -25.89
C ALA A 89 -5.93 9.70 -25.52
N LEU A 90 -6.45 10.91 -25.32
CA LEU A 90 -7.81 11.14 -24.80
C LEU A 90 -8.89 10.46 -25.65
N TYR A 91 -8.76 10.50 -26.98
CA TYR A 91 -9.69 9.84 -27.90
C TYR A 91 -9.80 8.32 -27.66
N ARG A 92 -8.74 7.67 -27.16
CA ARG A 92 -8.79 6.24 -26.81
C ARG A 92 -9.58 6.01 -25.52
N ILE A 93 -9.61 6.97 -24.60
CA ILE A 93 -10.41 6.90 -23.37
C ILE A 93 -11.90 7.00 -23.72
N GLU A 94 -12.25 7.83 -24.70
CA GLU A 94 -13.62 8.01 -25.20
C GLU A 94 -14.18 6.73 -25.84
N GLU A 95 -13.33 5.85 -26.36
CA GLU A 95 -13.69 4.53 -26.92
C GLU A 95 -13.89 3.43 -25.85
N ILE A 96 -13.84 3.75 -24.55
CA ILE A 96 -14.14 2.77 -23.50
C ILE A 96 -15.65 2.54 -23.45
N GLU A 97 -16.06 1.29 -23.64
CA GLU A 97 -17.47 0.90 -23.56
C GLU A 97 -17.87 0.74 -22.09
N VAL A 98 -18.86 1.54 -21.68
CA VAL A 98 -19.41 1.54 -20.31
C VAL A 98 -20.82 0.94 -20.35
N PRO A 99 -21.15 0.00 -19.44
CA PRO A 99 -22.48 -0.59 -19.40
C PRO A 99 -23.55 0.46 -19.08
N ARG A 100 -24.53 0.59 -19.97
CA ARG A 100 -25.70 1.44 -19.77
C ARG A 100 -26.77 0.67 -19.00
N ILE A 101 -26.69 0.75 -17.67
CA ILE A 101 -27.68 0.17 -16.75
C ILE A 101 -28.51 1.27 -16.07
N ASP A 102 -29.64 0.90 -15.48
CA ASP A 102 -30.52 1.85 -14.80
C ASP A 102 -29.83 2.59 -13.64
N ARG A 103 -30.16 3.88 -13.47
CA ARG A 103 -29.53 4.76 -12.48
C ARG A 103 -29.73 4.27 -11.05
N PHE A 104 -30.85 3.65 -10.73
CA PHE A 104 -31.08 3.03 -9.43
C PHE A 104 -30.09 1.90 -9.16
N VAL A 105 -29.84 1.04 -10.16
CA VAL A 105 -28.89 -0.07 -10.05
C VAL A 105 -27.46 0.46 -9.89
N GLN A 106 -27.07 1.49 -10.66
CA GLN A 106 -25.78 2.16 -10.50
C GLN A 106 -25.57 2.66 -9.07
N ASN A 107 -26.58 3.35 -8.50
CA ASN A 107 -26.52 3.87 -7.14
C ASN A 107 -26.40 2.74 -6.10
N LYS A 108 -27.06 1.60 -6.31
CA LYS A 108 -26.95 0.43 -5.42
C LYS A 108 -25.56 -0.21 -5.45
N ILE A 109 -24.95 -0.33 -6.63
CA ILE A 109 -23.57 -0.80 -6.78
C ILE A 109 -22.62 0.12 -6.00
N VAL A 110 -22.75 1.44 -6.20
CA VAL A 110 -21.96 2.45 -5.50
C VAL A 110 -22.14 2.37 -3.99
N GLU A 111 -23.38 2.23 -3.51
CA GLU A 111 -23.69 2.13 -2.08
C GLU A 111 -22.96 0.95 -1.41
N ILE A 112 -22.89 -0.19 -2.11
CA ILE A 112 -22.21 -1.39 -1.59
C ILE A 112 -20.70 -1.22 -1.65
N ALA A 113 -20.17 -0.82 -2.81
CA ALA A 113 -18.72 -0.72 -3.03
C ALA A 113 -18.07 0.35 -2.14
N SER A 114 -18.72 1.51 -1.98
CA SER A 114 -18.22 2.61 -1.16
C SER A 114 -18.11 2.26 0.33
N LYS A 115 -18.99 1.39 0.84
CA LYS A 115 -18.89 0.89 2.24
C LYS A 115 -17.59 0.11 2.44
N TYR A 116 -17.19 -0.73 1.48
CA TYR A 116 -15.93 -1.47 1.57
C TYR A 116 -14.71 -0.53 1.46
N ASP A 117 -14.73 0.42 0.52
CA ASP A 117 -13.65 1.40 0.40
C ASP A 117 -13.48 2.21 1.70
N TYR A 118 -14.58 2.63 2.32
CA TYR A 118 -14.55 3.32 3.62
C TYR A 118 -13.92 2.45 4.72
N LEU A 119 -14.30 1.17 4.80
CA LEU A 119 -13.72 0.25 5.78
C LEU A 119 -12.23 0.00 5.54
N ILE A 120 -11.81 -0.15 4.29
CA ILE A 120 -10.40 -0.33 3.93
C ILE A 120 -9.59 0.90 4.34
N GLU A 121 -10.08 2.10 4.00
CA GLU A 121 -9.42 3.35 4.33
C GLU A 121 -9.30 3.57 5.84
N ASN A 122 -10.37 3.30 6.59
CA ASN A 122 -10.35 3.38 8.05
C ASN A 122 -9.34 2.38 8.67
N ASN A 123 -9.27 1.16 8.16
CA ASN A 123 -8.30 0.17 8.65
C ASN A 123 -6.85 0.56 8.31
N ARG A 124 -6.60 1.12 7.12
CA ARG A 124 -5.27 1.63 6.76
C ARG A 124 -4.80 2.75 7.69
N ARG A 125 -5.68 3.71 8.01
CA ARG A 125 -5.37 4.76 8.99
C ARG A 125 -5.05 4.20 10.37
N ARG A 126 -5.79 3.19 10.84
CA ARG A 126 -5.51 2.50 12.11
C ARG A 126 -4.16 1.81 12.10
N ILE A 127 -3.82 1.10 11.03
CA ILE A 127 -2.52 0.43 10.87
C ILE A 127 -1.39 1.47 10.94
N GLN A 128 -1.51 2.56 10.19
CA GLN A 128 -0.52 3.63 10.19
C GLN A 128 -0.29 4.22 11.59
N LEU A 129 -1.37 4.52 12.33
CA LEU A 129 -1.27 5.03 13.70
C LEU A 129 -0.63 4.03 14.67
N LEU A 130 -0.93 2.73 14.51
CA LEU A 130 -0.32 1.68 15.33
C LEU A 130 1.16 1.51 15.03
N GLU A 131 1.56 1.53 13.76
CA GLU A 131 2.95 1.47 13.34
C GLU A 131 3.74 2.68 13.86
N GLU A 132 3.16 3.88 13.77
CA GLU A 132 3.77 5.09 14.32
C GLU A 132 3.93 5.01 15.84
N SER A 133 2.89 4.55 16.55
CA SER A 133 2.94 4.37 18.00
C SER A 133 4.01 3.35 18.42
N ALA A 134 4.10 2.22 17.70
CA ALA A 134 5.13 1.21 17.96
C ALA A 134 6.55 1.74 17.70
N ARG A 135 6.73 2.52 16.63
CA ARG A 135 8.01 3.19 16.31
C ARG A 135 8.42 4.16 17.42
N LEU A 136 7.50 4.99 17.88
CA LEU A 136 7.75 5.93 18.97
C LEU A 136 8.07 5.20 20.27
N LEU A 137 7.33 4.15 20.61
CA LEU A 137 7.60 3.33 21.79
C LEU A 137 9.01 2.73 21.73
N TYR A 138 9.40 2.19 20.57
CA TYR A 138 10.74 1.64 20.38
C TYR A 138 11.83 2.71 20.57
N GLN A 139 11.64 3.89 19.99
CA GLN A 139 12.58 5.01 20.14
C GLN A 139 12.69 5.45 21.60
N GLU A 140 11.56 5.66 22.28
CA GLU A 140 11.57 6.06 23.69
C GLU A 140 12.26 5.01 24.56
N TRP A 141 11.96 3.72 24.38
CA TRP A 141 12.44 2.68 25.29
C TRP A 141 13.86 2.22 25.02
N PHE A 142 14.26 2.08 23.76
CA PHE A 142 15.53 1.45 23.39
C PHE A 142 16.57 2.43 22.86
N VAL A 143 16.19 3.66 22.50
CA VAL A 143 17.12 4.72 22.09
C VAL A 143 17.25 5.77 23.19
N HIS A 144 16.13 6.26 23.71
CA HIS A 144 16.12 7.29 24.75
C HIS A 144 16.11 6.72 26.17
N LEU A 145 15.94 5.41 26.33
CA LEU A 145 15.87 4.71 27.63
C LEU A 145 14.79 5.26 28.58
N ARG A 146 13.69 5.77 28.03
CA ARG A 146 12.50 6.29 28.71
C ARG A 146 11.38 5.24 28.76
N PHE A 147 11.71 4.08 29.28
CA PHE A 147 10.73 3.02 29.55
C PHE A 147 10.02 3.27 30.89
N PRO A 148 8.83 2.70 31.17
CA PRO A 148 8.11 2.94 32.42
C PRO A 148 8.98 2.70 33.67
N GLY A 149 9.10 3.72 34.53
CA GLY A 149 9.89 3.68 35.76
C GLY A 149 11.38 4.06 35.60
N TYR A 150 11.81 4.51 34.41
CA TYR A 150 13.19 4.93 34.15
C TYR A 150 13.66 6.09 35.04
N GLU A 151 12.75 6.92 35.57
CA GLU A 151 13.07 8.10 36.37
C GLU A 151 13.88 7.78 37.64
N HIS A 152 13.78 6.54 38.11
CA HIS A 152 14.45 6.06 39.32
C HIS A 152 15.66 5.16 39.03
N ILE A 153 16.01 4.97 37.75
CA ILE A 153 17.08 4.08 37.32
C ILE A 153 18.23 4.91 36.76
N LYS A 154 19.44 4.66 37.25
CA LYS A 154 20.65 5.30 36.73
C LYS A 154 21.04 4.66 35.41
N ILE A 155 21.56 5.44 34.47
CA ILE A 155 22.18 4.92 33.25
C ILE A 155 23.69 4.88 33.46
N ALA A 156 24.31 3.70 33.32
CA ALA A 156 25.74 3.48 33.42
C ALA A 156 26.24 2.78 32.14
N ASP A 157 27.37 3.23 31.58
CA ASP A 157 27.95 2.68 30.34
C ASP A 157 26.97 2.58 29.15
N GLY A 158 25.99 3.48 29.10
CA GLY A 158 24.98 3.56 28.04
C GLY A 158 23.86 2.53 28.14
N VAL A 159 23.67 1.88 29.29
CA VAL A 159 22.51 1.01 29.59
C VAL A 159 21.97 1.29 31.00
N PRO A 160 20.72 0.91 31.32
CA PRO A 160 20.17 1.07 32.66
C PRO A 160 20.91 0.24 33.71
N ASP A 161 20.90 0.70 34.97
CA ASP A 161 21.46 -0.04 36.09
C ASP A 161 20.81 -1.43 36.23
N GLY A 162 21.63 -2.45 36.49
CA GLY A 162 21.22 -3.86 36.41
C GLY A 162 21.19 -4.48 35.01
N TRP A 163 21.44 -3.72 33.94
CA TRP A 163 21.59 -4.26 32.58
C TRP A 163 23.06 -4.45 32.23
N SER A 164 23.34 -5.42 31.34
CA SER A 164 24.69 -5.67 30.83
C SER A 164 24.70 -5.92 29.32
N LYS A 165 25.76 -5.48 28.65
CA LYS A 165 25.96 -5.71 27.21
C LYS A 165 26.60 -7.08 27.00
N ASN A 166 25.91 -7.97 26.28
CA ASN A 166 26.40 -9.30 25.92
C ASN A 166 26.60 -9.42 24.40
N LYS A 167 27.56 -10.23 23.96
CA LYS A 167 27.67 -10.58 22.53
C LYS A 167 26.60 -11.63 22.20
N LEU A 168 25.90 -11.46 21.08
CA LEU A 168 24.80 -12.35 20.68
C LEU A 168 25.22 -13.85 20.66
N GLY A 169 26.42 -14.16 20.16
CA GLY A 169 26.92 -15.54 20.14
C GLY A 169 27.28 -16.15 21.51
N GLN A 170 27.21 -15.37 22.60
CA GLN A 170 27.32 -15.87 23.98
C GLN A 170 25.97 -16.29 24.54
N ILE A 171 24.86 -15.76 24.00
CA ILE A 171 23.50 -16.02 24.49
C ILE A 171 22.68 -16.94 23.57
N LEU A 172 23.13 -17.19 22.35
CA LEU A 172 22.47 -18.10 21.41
C LEU A 172 23.44 -18.93 20.58
N THR A 173 22.90 -20.00 20.01
CA THR A 173 23.59 -20.86 19.05
C THR A 173 22.98 -20.66 17.66
N PHE A 174 23.82 -20.40 16.66
CA PHE A 174 23.39 -20.34 15.26
C PHE A 174 23.21 -21.76 14.70
N ASN A 175 21.97 -22.09 14.32
CA ASN A 175 21.67 -23.28 13.54
C ASN A 175 21.49 -22.90 12.07
N TYR A 176 22.37 -23.39 11.21
CA TYR A 176 22.27 -23.17 9.78
C TYR A 176 21.36 -24.22 9.15
N GLY A 177 20.33 -23.76 8.42
CA GLY A 177 19.51 -24.64 7.60
C GLY A 177 20.31 -25.25 6.45
N LYS A 178 19.99 -26.48 6.05
CA LYS A 178 20.52 -27.07 4.82
C LYS A 178 19.77 -26.52 3.61
N ALA A 179 20.50 -26.15 2.55
CA ALA A 179 19.88 -25.67 1.32
C ALA A 179 19.00 -26.77 0.69
N LEU A 180 17.72 -26.45 0.46
CA LEU A 180 16.77 -27.32 -0.25
C LEU A 180 16.36 -26.65 -1.56
N LYS A 181 16.99 -27.07 -2.67
CA LYS A 181 16.71 -26.58 -4.03
C LYS A 181 15.24 -26.81 -4.38
N ALA A 182 14.67 -25.91 -5.18
CA ALA A 182 13.25 -25.96 -5.58
C ALA A 182 12.87 -27.31 -6.19
N ASP A 183 13.71 -27.84 -7.09
CA ASP A 183 13.49 -29.11 -7.78
C ASP A 183 13.45 -30.33 -6.84
N ASN A 184 14.04 -30.20 -5.66
CA ASN A 184 14.05 -31.26 -4.64
C ASN A 184 12.90 -31.12 -3.62
N ARG A 185 12.06 -30.08 -3.74
CA ARG A 185 10.93 -29.85 -2.84
C ARG A 185 9.75 -30.69 -3.31
N ILE A 186 9.49 -31.76 -2.58
CA ILE A 186 8.25 -32.53 -2.69
C ILE A 186 7.20 -31.88 -1.81
N SER A 187 6.08 -31.43 -2.37
CA SER A 187 4.99 -30.77 -1.63
C SER A 187 4.59 -31.59 -0.39
N GLY A 188 4.42 -30.92 0.75
CA GLY A 188 4.10 -31.58 2.01
C GLY A 188 3.71 -30.60 3.10
N LEU A 189 3.73 -31.04 4.36
CA LEU A 189 3.22 -30.26 5.49
C LEU A 189 4.23 -29.28 6.10
N TYR A 190 5.52 -29.40 5.76
CA TYR A 190 6.57 -28.61 6.41
C TYR A 190 6.97 -27.40 5.55
N PRO A 191 6.74 -26.16 6.00
CA PRO A 191 7.15 -24.98 5.24
C PRO A 191 8.67 -24.87 5.17
N VAL A 192 9.17 -24.57 3.98
CA VAL A 192 10.58 -24.29 3.73
C VAL A 192 10.77 -22.78 3.78
N TYR A 193 11.54 -22.30 4.75
CA TYR A 193 11.87 -20.88 4.89
C TYR A 193 13.20 -20.56 4.20
N GLY A 194 13.22 -19.44 3.46
CA GLY A 194 14.39 -18.81 2.89
C GLY A 194 14.48 -17.34 3.30
N SER A 195 15.35 -16.57 2.64
CA SER A 195 15.54 -15.13 2.93
C SER A 195 14.29 -14.27 2.75
N SER A 196 13.33 -14.71 1.93
CA SER A 196 12.09 -13.99 1.64
C SER A 196 10.86 -14.55 2.38
N GLY A 197 11.07 -15.37 3.43
CA GLY A 197 9.99 -16.07 4.13
C GLY A 197 9.75 -17.48 3.58
N ILE A 198 8.50 -17.91 3.49
CA ILE A 198 8.15 -19.26 3.01
C ILE A 198 8.34 -19.34 1.49
N VAL A 199 9.22 -20.24 1.04
CA VAL A 199 9.54 -20.44 -0.39
C VAL A 199 8.96 -21.74 -0.96
N GLY A 200 8.14 -22.45 -0.18
CA GLY A 200 7.47 -23.69 -0.57
C GLY A 200 7.22 -24.58 0.63
N ASN A 201 6.78 -25.81 0.38
CA ASN A 201 6.64 -26.83 1.42
C ASN A 201 7.42 -28.09 1.05
N HIS A 202 7.74 -28.90 2.05
CA HIS A 202 8.38 -30.19 1.90
C HIS A 202 7.67 -31.29 2.69
N GLU A 203 7.76 -32.54 2.24
CA GLU A 203 7.20 -33.71 2.93
C GLU A 203 7.94 -34.08 4.22
N LYS A 204 9.19 -33.64 4.40
CA LYS A 204 10.04 -34.02 5.53
C LYS A 204 10.81 -32.83 6.10
N ILE A 205 11.09 -32.88 7.40
CA ILE A 205 12.00 -31.96 8.08
C ILE A 205 13.44 -32.29 7.67
N THR A 206 14.17 -31.33 7.09
CA THR A 206 15.53 -31.52 6.59
C THR A 206 16.61 -30.94 7.51
N ALA A 207 16.22 -30.11 8.48
CA ALA A 207 17.10 -29.56 9.50
C ALA A 207 16.92 -30.33 10.81
N LEU A 208 17.88 -31.16 11.18
CA LEU A 208 18.00 -31.66 12.56
C LEU A 208 18.71 -30.57 13.35
N ALA A 209 18.03 -29.99 14.34
CA ALA A 209 18.65 -29.07 15.28
C ALA A 209 19.71 -29.84 16.08
N ASN A 210 21.00 -29.52 15.89
CA ASN A 210 22.07 -30.05 16.72
C ASN A 210 21.95 -29.42 18.11
N HIS A 211 21.24 -30.09 19.02
CA HIS A 211 21.13 -29.66 20.41
C HIS A 211 22.44 -29.94 21.17
N GLN A 212 23.43 -29.05 21.05
CA GLN A 212 24.42 -28.88 22.10
C GLN A 212 23.99 -27.70 22.98
N ARG A 213 23.35 -28.01 24.12
CA ARG A 213 23.12 -27.00 25.17
C ARG A 213 24.48 -26.58 25.70
N ARG A 214 24.92 -25.37 25.41
CA ARG A 214 25.93 -24.72 26.25
C ARG A 214 25.21 -24.34 27.54
N ALA A 215 25.63 -24.92 28.66
CA ALA A 215 25.18 -24.48 29.97
C ALA A 215 25.59 -23.01 30.13
N PHE A 216 24.63 -22.13 30.40
CA PHE A 216 24.95 -20.82 30.93
C PHE A 216 25.56 -21.07 32.31
N THR A 217 26.87 -20.95 32.43
CA THR A 217 27.47 -20.80 33.75
C THR A 217 27.19 -19.38 34.17
N ASP A 218 26.27 -19.21 35.12
CA ASP A 218 26.10 -17.96 35.85
C ASP A 218 27.47 -17.56 36.41
N SER A 219 28.00 -16.45 35.91
CA SER A 219 29.10 -15.75 36.56
C SER A 219 28.49 -14.48 37.13
N ALA A 220 28.54 -14.41 38.46
CA ALA A 220 28.14 -13.28 39.29
C ALA A 220 28.89 -11.99 38.95
#